data_AF-A0A2W0BLW3-F1
#
_entry.id   AF-A0A2W0BLW3-F1
#
_cell.length_a   1.000
_cell.length_b   1.000
_cell.length_c   1.000
_cell.angle_alpha   90.00
_cell.angle_beta   90.00
_cell.angle_gamma   90.00
#
_symmetry.space_group_name_H-M   'P 1'
#
loop_
_entity.id
_entity.type
_entity.pdbx_description
1 polymer ?
#
loop_
_entity_poly.entity_id
_entity_poly.type
_entity_poly.pdbx_seq_one_letter_code
_entity_poly.pdbx_strand_id
1 'polypeptide(L)'
;VLCLVVLSAVSGLAQNKQAKTTQSESPIIWTDPGDISSRNLFYGAGGEKGQPHPPVTFEKEDTKGTNPKFDVRDQEGEKWKVKLGVEARPETAATRLLWAVGYFTEYDYLLPELRVKSLPHLQRGQNFVNAGGMVKEARVKRHPQHAEKQDIWQWKKNPFIGTREFNGLRVMMSLMNNWDVKDENNAVYKDDRTGRDIYVVTDVGASFGSIGYRLGPGRGKGSLDLYKKSKFISHIHKNTVDFTSPARSTVIRLLGIFSIPNFVSRMHLRWIGRNIPIEDAKWVGGLLAQLKPAQIQDAFRAAGYSDKDVMSYSEVVEKRIAELGRL
;
A
#
# COMPACT_ATOMS: atom_id res chain seq x y z
N VAL A 1 72.23 19.59 23.67
CA VAL A 1 71.32 18.46 23.97
C VAL A 1 70.18 18.54 22.97
N LEU A 2 70.23 17.73 21.92
CA LEU A 2 69.27 17.75 20.80
C LEU A 2 68.59 16.37 20.78
N CYS A 3 67.30 16.31 21.11
CA CYS A 3 66.51 15.08 21.10
C CYS A 3 66.04 14.76 19.69
N LEU A 4 66.48 13.62 19.15
CA LEU A 4 65.84 12.95 18.02
C LEU A 4 64.67 12.09 18.55
N VAL A 5 63.47 12.34 18.06
CA VAL A 5 62.33 11.42 18.19
C VAL A 5 62.11 10.76 16.85
N VAL A 6 62.30 9.43 16.82
CA VAL A 6 61.90 8.56 15.73
C VAL A 6 60.48 8.06 16.05
N LEU A 7 59.52 8.32 15.16
CA LEU A 7 58.20 7.70 15.21
C LEU A 7 57.92 7.03 13.87
N SER A 8 57.84 5.71 13.94
CA SER A 8 57.60 4.74 12.87
C SER A 8 56.17 4.81 12.36
N ALA A 9 56.00 4.94 11.04
CA ALA A 9 54.70 4.82 10.38
C ALA A 9 54.39 3.34 10.14
N VAL A 10 53.32 2.84 10.78
CA VAL A 10 52.76 1.51 10.51
C VAL A 10 51.76 1.64 9.36
N SER A 11 52.11 1.11 8.19
CA SER A 11 51.22 1.05 7.03
C SER A 11 50.16 -0.05 7.25
N GLY A 12 48.94 0.34 7.61
CA GLY A 12 47.78 -0.55 7.58
C GLY A 12 47.32 -0.77 6.14
N LEU A 13 47.52 -1.97 5.60
CA LEU A 13 46.91 -2.41 4.34
C LEU A 13 45.39 -2.52 4.54
N ALA A 14 44.66 -1.56 3.99
CA ALA A 14 43.21 -1.65 3.86
C ALA A 14 42.85 -2.81 2.93
N GLN A 15 42.22 -3.86 3.47
CA GLN A 15 41.55 -4.87 2.66
C GLN A 15 40.35 -4.22 1.96
N ASN A 16 40.55 -3.90 0.69
CA ASN A 16 39.49 -3.41 -0.19
C ASN A 16 38.50 -4.56 -0.40
N LYS A 17 37.35 -4.53 0.28
CA LYS A 17 36.22 -5.42 -0.02
C LYS A 17 35.77 -5.12 -1.44
N GLN A 18 36.25 -5.90 -2.41
CA GLN A 18 35.65 -5.97 -3.73
C GLN A 18 34.18 -6.36 -3.54
N ALA A 19 33.29 -5.39 -3.75
CA ALA A 19 31.87 -5.65 -3.90
C ALA A 19 31.72 -6.68 -5.03
N LYS A 20 31.24 -7.88 -4.71
CA LYS A 20 30.74 -8.79 -5.73
C LYS A 20 29.61 -8.04 -6.46
N THR A 21 29.87 -7.63 -7.70
CA THR A 21 28.83 -7.21 -8.64
C THR A 21 28.03 -8.45 -9.01
N THR A 22 27.14 -8.87 -8.12
CA THR A 22 26.03 -9.74 -8.49
C THR A 22 25.20 -8.93 -9.49
N GLN A 23 25.15 -9.38 -10.73
CA GLN A 23 24.37 -8.74 -11.78
C GLN A 23 22.90 -8.77 -11.32
N SER A 24 22.41 -7.62 -10.83
CA SER A 24 21.04 -7.46 -10.34
C SER A 24 20.06 -7.99 -11.39
N GLU A 25 19.21 -8.93 -11.00
CA GLU A 25 18.13 -9.38 -11.88
C GLU A 25 17.24 -8.19 -12.29
N SER A 26 16.55 -8.33 -13.43
CA SER A 26 15.69 -7.26 -13.95
C SER A 26 14.61 -6.86 -12.95
N PRO A 27 14.32 -5.54 -12.83
CA PRO A 27 13.33 -5.05 -11.88
C PRO A 27 11.96 -5.68 -12.11
N ILE A 28 11.19 -5.86 -11.04
CA ILE A 28 9.86 -6.48 -11.08
C ILE A 28 8.81 -5.64 -10.34
N ILE A 29 7.59 -5.59 -10.87
CA ILE A 29 6.42 -4.93 -10.25
C ILE A 29 5.26 -5.90 -9.99
N TRP A 30 5.27 -7.05 -10.67
CA TRP A 30 4.21 -8.03 -10.67
C TRP A 30 4.79 -9.42 -10.87
N THR A 31 4.19 -10.43 -10.25
CA THR A 31 4.50 -11.84 -10.46
C THR A 31 3.23 -12.63 -10.72
N ASP A 32 3.32 -13.73 -11.46
CA ASP A 32 2.18 -14.61 -11.68
C ASP A 32 1.67 -15.14 -10.33
N PRO A 33 0.40 -14.84 -9.96
CA PRO A 33 -0.13 -15.26 -8.68
C PRO A 33 -0.39 -16.78 -8.59
N GLY A 34 -0.29 -17.53 -9.69
CA GLY A 34 -0.63 -18.96 -9.74
C GLY A 34 -2.12 -19.19 -9.51
N ASP A 35 -2.47 -20.19 -8.71
CA ASP A 35 -3.86 -20.48 -8.38
C ASP A 35 -4.46 -19.41 -7.44
N ILE A 36 -5.10 -18.41 -8.03
CA ILE A 36 -5.78 -17.33 -7.30
C ILE A 36 -6.90 -17.88 -6.39
N SER A 37 -7.55 -18.97 -6.79
CA SER A 37 -8.71 -19.54 -6.09
C SER A 37 -8.36 -20.25 -4.77
N SER A 38 -7.06 -20.52 -4.55
CA SER A 38 -6.51 -21.09 -3.31
C SER A 38 -5.91 -20.04 -2.36
N ARG A 39 -5.80 -18.78 -2.79
CA ARG A 39 -5.24 -17.69 -1.98
C ARG A 39 -6.12 -17.34 -0.78
N ASN A 40 -5.50 -17.19 0.39
CA ASN A 40 -6.18 -16.73 1.59
C ASN A 40 -6.11 -15.20 1.72
N LEU A 41 -7.15 -14.51 1.25
CA LEU A 41 -7.24 -13.04 1.32
C LEU A 41 -7.48 -12.52 2.74
N PHE A 42 -7.81 -13.36 3.72
CA PHE A 42 -7.90 -12.92 5.10
C PHE A 42 -6.51 -12.60 5.66
N TYR A 43 -5.53 -13.47 5.40
CA TYR A 43 -4.15 -13.30 5.87
C TYR A 43 -3.22 -12.61 4.86
N GLY A 44 -3.57 -12.59 3.57
CA GLY A 44 -2.83 -11.88 2.52
C GLY A 44 -1.37 -12.31 2.37
N ALA A 45 -0.53 -11.36 1.94
CA ALA A 45 0.85 -11.63 1.53
C ALA A 45 1.74 -12.26 2.60
N GLY A 46 1.51 -11.95 3.88
CA GLY A 46 2.31 -12.49 4.97
C GLY A 46 1.80 -13.83 5.51
N GLY A 47 0.58 -14.26 5.15
CA GLY A 47 -0.02 -15.49 5.65
C GLY A 47 -0.30 -15.48 7.16
N GLU A 48 -0.91 -16.55 7.67
CA GLU A 48 -1.34 -16.64 9.07
C GLU A 48 -0.15 -16.57 10.05
N LYS A 49 0.91 -17.32 9.73
CA LYS A 49 2.15 -17.39 10.52
C LYS A 49 3.00 -16.12 10.43
N GLY A 50 2.66 -15.21 9.52
CA GLY A 50 3.39 -13.97 9.34
C GLY A 50 2.83 -12.81 10.14
N GLN A 51 1.84 -13.02 11.02
CA GLN A 51 1.28 -12.04 11.94
C GLN A 51 2.27 -11.69 13.07
N PRO A 52 2.12 -10.55 13.77
CA PRO A 52 2.93 -10.28 14.96
C PRO A 52 2.66 -11.31 16.06
N HIS A 53 3.69 -11.68 16.81
CA HIS A 53 3.58 -12.63 17.92
C HIS A 53 3.56 -11.91 19.29
N PRO A 54 2.39 -11.77 19.94
CA PRO A 54 2.29 -11.08 21.21
C PRO A 54 3.06 -11.81 22.33
N PRO A 55 3.51 -11.10 23.38
CA PRO A 55 3.28 -9.67 23.62
C PRO A 55 4.15 -8.78 22.72
N VAL A 56 3.61 -7.62 22.36
CA VAL A 56 4.39 -6.56 21.70
C VAL A 56 4.77 -5.47 22.70
N THR A 57 5.94 -4.86 22.52
CA THR A 57 6.50 -3.82 23.38
C THR A 57 6.72 -2.55 22.58
N PHE A 58 6.32 -1.40 23.12
CA PHE A 58 6.55 -0.10 22.51
C PHE A 58 8.05 0.20 22.36
N GLU A 59 8.47 0.67 21.19
CA GLU A 59 9.83 1.17 20.96
C GLU A 59 9.85 2.71 20.85
N LYS A 60 9.04 3.27 19.96
CA LYS A 60 9.12 4.71 19.63
C LYS A 60 7.85 5.25 18.95
N GLU A 61 7.42 6.44 19.34
CA GLU A 61 6.39 7.17 18.59
C GLU A 61 6.97 7.82 17.33
N ASP A 62 6.27 7.67 16.20
CA ASP A 62 6.65 8.26 14.92
C ASP A 62 5.73 9.45 14.60
N THR A 63 6.26 10.65 14.82
CA THR A 63 5.54 11.92 14.65
C THR A 63 5.53 12.44 13.20
N LYS A 64 6.16 11.73 12.25
CA LYS A 64 6.15 12.13 10.83
C LYS A 64 4.78 11.86 10.18
N GLY A 65 4.44 12.59 9.13
CA GLY A 65 3.17 12.44 8.41
C GLY A 65 1.95 12.91 9.23
N THR A 66 0.73 12.54 8.83
CA THR A 66 -0.51 13.03 9.46
C THR A 66 -1.16 12.02 10.41
N ASN A 67 -1.12 10.73 10.08
CA ASN A 67 -1.79 9.70 10.86
C ASN A 67 -0.95 9.25 12.06
N PRO A 68 -1.55 8.94 13.22
CA PRO A 68 -0.84 8.42 14.36
C PRO A 68 -0.18 7.08 14.06
N LYS A 69 1.08 6.93 14.51
CA LYS A 69 1.85 5.71 14.31
C LYS A 69 3.01 5.61 15.30
N PHE A 70 3.41 4.39 15.61
CA PHE A 70 4.53 4.08 16.49
C PHE A 70 5.11 2.72 16.13
N ASP A 71 6.34 2.48 16.55
CA ASP A 71 7.05 1.23 16.34
C ASP A 71 6.94 0.36 17.59
N VAL A 72 6.72 -0.94 17.38
CA VAL A 72 6.72 -1.97 18.42
C VAL A 72 7.63 -3.12 18.03
N ARG A 73 8.03 -3.91 19.01
CA ARG A 73 8.71 -5.18 18.83
C ARG A 73 7.90 -6.32 19.43
N ASP A 74 7.77 -7.40 18.69
CA ASP A 74 7.07 -8.59 19.16
C ASP A 74 7.98 -9.54 19.96
N GLN A 75 7.43 -10.66 20.45
CA GLN A 75 8.18 -11.59 21.31
C GLN A 75 9.34 -12.30 20.58
N GLU A 76 9.25 -12.43 19.26
CA GLU A 76 10.29 -13.04 18.43
C GLU A 76 11.36 -12.03 18.00
N GLY A 77 11.22 -10.78 18.42
CA GLY A 77 12.15 -9.71 18.11
C GLY A 77 11.87 -9.00 16.80
N GLU A 78 10.77 -9.31 16.12
CA GLU A 78 10.39 -8.66 14.87
C GLU A 78 9.87 -7.25 15.13
N LYS A 79 10.30 -6.30 14.29
CA LYS A 79 9.86 -4.91 14.36
C LYS A 79 8.61 -4.70 13.52
N TRP A 80 7.64 -4.00 14.10
CA TRP A 80 6.37 -3.69 13.47
C TRP A 80 6.10 -2.19 13.59
N LYS A 81 5.60 -1.59 12.50
CA LYS A 81 5.04 -0.25 12.55
C LYS A 81 3.53 -0.34 12.73
N VAL A 82 3.03 0.16 13.85
CA VAL A 82 1.61 0.31 14.12
C VAL A 82 1.15 1.64 13.52
N LYS A 83 0.10 1.60 12.69
CA LYS A 83 -0.59 2.76 12.11
C LYS A 83 -2.05 2.75 12.55
N LEU A 84 -2.55 3.92 12.93
CA LEU A 84 -3.90 4.09 13.45
C LEU A 84 -4.71 5.06 12.59
N GLY A 85 -6.04 4.99 12.74
CA GLY A 85 -6.99 5.94 12.17
C GLY A 85 -7.63 5.46 10.87
N VAL A 86 -8.22 6.43 10.15
CA VAL A 86 -9.19 6.20 9.06
C VAL A 86 -8.66 5.37 7.88
N GLU A 87 -7.34 5.27 7.72
CA GLU A 87 -6.69 4.50 6.65
C GLU A 87 -6.38 3.06 7.05
N ALA A 88 -6.54 2.70 8.32
CA ALA A 88 -6.17 1.38 8.84
C ALA A 88 -6.92 0.28 8.08
N ARG A 89 -8.26 0.35 8.10
CA ARG A 89 -9.15 -0.60 7.42
C ARG A 89 -9.02 -0.61 5.89
N PRO A 90 -9.17 0.52 5.17
CA PRO A 90 -9.13 0.50 3.70
C PRO A 90 -7.77 0.05 3.13
N GLU A 91 -6.66 0.32 3.82
CA GLU A 91 -5.36 -0.22 3.38
C GLU A 91 -5.31 -1.74 3.49
N THR A 92 -5.75 -2.30 4.63
CA THR A 92 -5.75 -3.74 4.81
C THR A 92 -6.52 -4.43 3.69
N ALA A 93 -7.74 -3.98 3.36
CA ALA A 93 -8.50 -4.57 2.25
C ALA A 93 -7.81 -4.37 0.88
N ALA A 94 -7.20 -3.21 0.63
CA ALA A 94 -6.61 -2.87 -0.66
C ALA A 94 -5.37 -3.72 -0.95
N THR A 95 -4.52 -3.92 0.05
CA THR A 95 -3.33 -4.76 -0.06
C THR A 95 -3.70 -6.23 -0.33
N ARG A 96 -4.79 -6.75 0.26
CA ARG A 96 -5.28 -8.10 -0.06
C ARG A 96 -5.65 -8.27 -1.54
N LEU A 97 -6.37 -7.31 -2.11
CA LEU A 97 -6.79 -7.35 -3.52
C LEU A 97 -5.59 -7.20 -4.48
N LEU A 98 -4.63 -6.33 -4.16
CA LEU A 98 -3.40 -6.20 -4.95
C LEU A 98 -2.57 -7.48 -4.95
N TRP A 99 -2.34 -8.04 -3.77
CA TRP A 99 -1.60 -9.30 -3.61
C TRP A 99 -2.30 -10.47 -4.30
N ALA A 100 -3.63 -10.53 -4.24
CA ALA A 100 -4.41 -11.60 -4.86
C ALA A 100 -4.12 -11.75 -6.35
N VAL A 101 -3.87 -10.65 -7.05
CA VAL A 101 -3.61 -10.63 -8.49
C VAL A 101 -2.14 -10.49 -8.84
N GLY A 102 -1.21 -10.64 -7.89
CA GLY A 102 0.23 -10.76 -8.17
C GLY A 102 1.07 -9.50 -7.95
N TYR A 103 0.48 -8.39 -7.48
CA TYR A 103 1.28 -7.22 -7.08
C TYR A 103 1.91 -7.42 -5.70
N PHE A 104 3.14 -6.95 -5.55
CA PHE A 104 3.81 -6.95 -4.25
C PHE A 104 3.13 -5.96 -3.30
N THR A 105 2.99 -6.35 -2.04
CA THR A 105 2.49 -5.51 -0.96
C THR A 105 3.34 -5.71 0.28
N GLU A 106 3.28 -4.76 1.21
CA GLU A 106 3.79 -4.98 2.56
C GLU A 106 2.98 -6.06 3.29
N TYR A 107 3.53 -6.59 4.38
CA TYR A 107 2.79 -7.47 5.27
C TYR A 107 1.97 -6.61 6.22
N ASP A 108 0.70 -6.41 5.89
CA ASP A 108 -0.26 -5.66 6.69
C ASP A 108 -1.28 -6.60 7.37
N TYR A 109 -1.53 -6.34 8.66
CA TYR A 109 -2.63 -6.95 9.43
C TYR A 109 -3.34 -5.87 10.23
N LEU A 110 -4.67 -5.94 10.28
CA LEU A 110 -5.44 -5.13 11.21
C LEU A 110 -5.81 -6.00 12.41
N LEU A 111 -5.36 -5.61 13.59
CA LEU A 111 -5.74 -6.24 14.85
C LEU A 111 -6.86 -5.41 15.49
N PRO A 112 -8.04 -6.00 15.76
CA PRO A 112 -9.13 -5.29 16.44
C PRO A 112 -8.68 -4.70 17.77
N GLU A 113 -7.85 -5.45 18.50
CA GLU A 113 -7.21 -5.03 19.73
C GLU A 113 -5.75 -5.54 19.75
N LEU A 114 -4.84 -4.66 20.15
CA LEU A 114 -3.42 -4.97 20.34
C LEU A 114 -2.97 -4.42 21.69
N ARG A 115 -2.62 -5.31 22.62
CA ARG A 115 -2.04 -4.89 23.90
C ARG A 115 -0.55 -4.59 23.72
N VAL A 116 -0.17 -3.34 23.96
CA VAL A 116 1.21 -2.85 23.84
C VAL A 116 1.81 -2.64 25.23
N LYS A 117 2.86 -3.37 25.56
CA LYS A 117 3.62 -3.18 26.80
C LYS A 117 4.38 -1.86 26.77
N SER A 118 4.44 -1.19 27.93
CA SER A 118 5.18 0.06 28.14
C SER A 118 4.79 1.19 27.17
N LEU A 119 3.54 1.20 26.71
CA LEU A 119 3.01 2.27 25.86
C LEU A 119 2.90 3.57 26.67
N PRO A 120 3.66 4.63 26.32
CA PRO A 120 3.50 5.93 26.96
C PRO A 120 2.19 6.59 26.51
N HIS A 121 1.89 7.75 27.10
CA HIS A 121 0.89 8.64 26.53
C HIS A 121 1.35 9.09 25.13
N LEU A 122 0.56 8.79 24.11
CA LEU A 122 0.86 9.14 22.73
C LEU A 122 0.53 10.60 22.46
N GLN A 123 1.41 11.32 21.77
CA GLN A 123 1.13 12.69 21.33
C GLN A 123 -0.02 12.73 20.32
N ARG A 124 -0.13 11.69 19.48
CA ARG A 124 -1.21 11.53 18.51
C ARG A 124 -1.86 10.17 18.64
N GLY A 125 -3.19 10.13 18.50
CA GLY A 125 -3.92 8.88 18.50
C GLY A 125 -4.15 8.26 19.88
N GLN A 126 -3.95 9.02 20.97
CA GLN A 126 -4.27 8.57 22.32
C GLN A 126 -5.74 8.13 22.48
N ASN A 127 -6.64 8.69 21.68
CA ASN A 127 -8.06 8.30 21.61
C ASN A 127 -8.29 6.86 21.12
N PHE A 128 -7.29 6.21 20.52
CA PHE A 128 -7.34 4.80 20.14
C PHE A 128 -6.80 3.87 21.24
N VAL A 129 -6.30 4.44 22.35
CA VAL A 129 -5.66 3.70 23.44
C VAL A 129 -6.59 3.67 24.66
N ASN A 130 -6.97 2.46 25.03
CA ASN A 130 -7.70 2.13 26.25
C ASN A 130 -6.75 1.91 27.44
N ALA A 131 -7.33 1.72 28.63
CA ALA A 131 -6.61 1.35 29.84
C ALA A 131 -5.70 0.12 29.63
N GLY A 132 -4.56 0.09 30.31
CA GLY A 132 -3.63 -1.03 30.29
C GLY A 132 -2.85 -1.23 28.98
N GLY A 133 -2.76 -0.18 28.15
CA GLY A 133 -2.01 -0.18 26.89
C GLY A 133 -2.72 -0.90 25.74
N MET A 134 -4.05 -1.03 25.80
CA MET A 134 -4.83 -1.70 24.76
C MET A 134 -5.12 -0.74 23.61
N VAL A 135 -4.64 -1.03 22.41
CA VAL A 135 -4.80 -0.20 21.22
C VAL A 135 -5.86 -0.82 20.32
N LYS A 136 -6.88 -0.04 19.94
CA LYS A 136 -7.96 -0.49 19.05
C LYS A 136 -7.60 -0.28 17.58
N GLU A 137 -8.08 -1.19 16.72
CA GLU A 137 -7.94 -1.10 15.26
C GLU A 137 -6.50 -0.84 14.82
N ALA A 138 -5.58 -1.57 15.44
CA ALA A 138 -4.15 -1.42 15.22
C ALA A 138 -3.77 -2.08 13.89
N ARG A 139 -3.53 -1.27 12.85
CA ARG A 139 -2.91 -1.78 11.62
C ARG A 139 -1.43 -1.92 11.86
N VAL A 140 -0.94 -3.15 11.93
CA VAL A 140 0.48 -3.45 12.01
C VAL A 140 1.01 -3.72 10.61
N LYS A 141 2.20 -3.19 10.33
CA LYS A 141 2.89 -3.48 9.08
C LYS A 141 4.35 -3.81 9.29
N ARG A 142 4.87 -4.69 8.44
CA ARG A 142 6.32 -4.90 8.24
C ARG A 142 6.64 -5.00 6.76
N HIS A 143 7.88 -4.67 6.42
CA HIS A 143 8.39 -4.85 5.06
C HIS A 143 8.51 -6.34 4.73
N PRO A 144 8.50 -6.71 3.44
CA PRO A 144 8.74 -8.09 3.04
C PRO A 144 10.06 -8.62 3.62
N GLN A 145 10.10 -9.90 3.99
CA GLN A 145 11.34 -10.52 4.46
C GLN A 145 12.39 -10.52 3.35
N HIS A 146 13.66 -10.34 3.75
CA HIS A 146 14.80 -10.29 2.83
C HIS A 146 14.72 -9.15 1.80
N ALA A 147 14.08 -8.04 2.17
CA ALA A 147 13.98 -6.89 1.29
C ALA A 147 14.19 -5.56 2.04
N GLU A 148 15.20 -4.79 1.63
CA GLU A 148 15.47 -3.47 2.19
C GLU A 148 14.92 -2.37 1.29
N LYS A 149 14.21 -1.39 1.87
CA LYS A 149 13.75 -0.21 1.11
C LYS A 149 14.95 0.64 0.71
N GLN A 150 15.18 0.80 -0.59
CA GLN A 150 16.29 1.60 -1.14
C GLN A 150 15.83 2.98 -1.64
N ASP A 151 14.65 3.07 -2.26
CA ASP A 151 14.20 4.29 -2.91
C ASP A 151 12.66 4.37 -3.01
N ILE A 152 12.16 5.41 -3.66
CA ILE A 152 10.80 5.56 -4.17
C ILE A 152 10.80 5.41 -5.71
N TRP A 153 9.67 5.06 -6.31
CA TRP A 153 9.53 5.06 -7.77
C TRP A 153 8.40 5.97 -8.25
N GLN A 154 8.56 6.52 -9.45
CA GLN A 154 7.63 7.51 -10.01
C GLN A 154 6.67 6.89 -11.02
N TRP A 155 5.40 7.25 -10.94
CA TRP A 155 4.38 6.71 -11.84
C TRP A 155 4.66 7.01 -13.31
N LYS A 156 5.22 8.18 -13.64
CA LYS A 156 5.53 8.58 -15.03
C LYS A 156 6.92 8.16 -15.49
N LYS A 157 7.79 7.74 -14.58
CA LYS A 157 9.20 7.42 -14.86
C LYS A 157 9.59 6.16 -14.10
N ASN A 158 9.32 5.02 -14.71
CA ASN A 158 9.66 3.69 -14.20
C ASN A 158 9.89 2.74 -15.40
N PRO A 159 10.56 1.59 -15.20
CA PRO A 159 10.90 0.68 -16.31
C PRO A 159 9.71 -0.11 -16.88
N PHE A 160 8.52 0.00 -16.29
CA PHE A 160 7.34 -0.77 -16.67
C PHE A 160 6.32 0.03 -17.50
N ILE A 161 6.62 1.28 -17.87
CA ILE A 161 5.75 2.09 -18.72
C ILE A 161 5.46 1.32 -20.02
N GLY A 162 4.16 1.19 -20.35
CA GLY A 162 3.70 0.49 -21.54
C GLY A 162 3.55 -1.03 -21.38
N THR A 163 3.89 -1.60 -20.22
CA THR A 163 3.65 -3.02 -19.93
C THR A 163 2.21 -3.26 -19.45
N ARG A 164 1.71 -4.47 -19.69
CA ARG A 164 0.37 -4.89 -19.22
C ARG A 164 0.29 -4.90 -17.69
N GLU A 165 1.37 -5.29 -17.02
CA GLU A 165 1.45 -5.40 -15.56
C GLU A 165 1.34 -4.01 -14.92
N PHE A 166 1.99 -3.00 -15.50
CA PHE A 166 1.85 -1.62 -15.04
C PHE A 166 0.46 -1.06 -15.31
N ASN A 167 -0.12 -1.36 -16.48
CA ASN A 167 -1.48 -0.94 -16.81
C ASN A 167 -2.52 -1.61 -15.90
N GLY A 168 -2.35 -2.89 -15.56
CA GLY A 168 -3.18 -3.57 -14.56
C GLY A 168 -3.11 -2.90 -13.19
N LEU A 169 -1.93 -2.42 -12.77
CA LEU A 169 -1.78 -1.74 -11.48
C LEU A 169 -2.57 -0.43 -11.47
N ARG A 170 -2.54 0.30 -12.58
CA ARG A 170 -3.34 1.51 -12.78
C ARG A 170 -4.84 1.23 -12.71
N VAL A 171 -5.31 0.13 -13.31
CA VAL A 171 -6.71 -0.35 -13.19
C VAL A 171 -7.04 -0.68 -11.74
N MET A 172 -6.14 -1.34 -11.00
CA MET A 172 -6.35 -1.65 -9.58
C MET A 172 -6.53 -0.38 -8.73
N MET A 173 -5.73 0.65 -8.97
CA MET A 173 -5.91 1.95 -8.31
C MET A 173 -7.31 2.52 -8.57
N SER A 174 -7.78 2.46 -9.82
CA SER A 174 -9.13 2.89 -10.19
C SER A 174 -10.23 2.02 -9.58
N LEU A 175 -10.05 0.70 -9.54
CA LEU A 175 -11.02 -0.26 -9.01
C LEU A 175 -11.29 -0.02 -7.53
N MET A 176 -10.25 0.36 -6.78
CA MET A 176 -10.35 0.67 -5.35
C MET A 176 -10.73 2.14 -5.08
N ASN A 177 -10.91 2.97 -6.11
CA ASN A 177 -11.00 4.43 -5.96
C ASN A 177 -9.80 5.04 -5.21
N ASN A 178 -8.60 4.49 -5.37
CA ASN A 178 -7.42 5.09 -4.76
C ASN A 178 -7.08 6.41 -5.45
N TRP A 179 -7.21 7.51 -4.71
CA TRP A 179 -6.90 8.85 -5.20
C TRP A 179 -5.58 9.41 -4.66
N ASP A 180 -4.92 8.69 -3.76
CA ASP A 180 -3.61 9.06 -3.21
C ASP A 180 -2.47 8.31 -3.88
N VAL A 181 -2.38 8.46 -5.20
CA VAL A 181 -1.38 7.79 -6.05
C VAL A 181 -0.12 8.65 -6.26
N LYS A 182 0.36 9.32 -5.20
CA LYS A 182 1.58 10.14 -5.27
C LYS A 182 2.82 9.26 -5.35
N ASP A 183 3.90 9.78 -5.94
CA ASP A 183 5.15 9.01 -6.07
C ASP A 183 5.78 8.69 -4.70
N GLU A 184 5.57 9.52 -3.66
CA GLU A 184 6.10 9.22 -2.31
C GLU A 184 5.37 8.05 -1.62
N ASN A 185 4.24 7.60 -2.17
CA ASN A 185 3.46 6.47 -1.66
C ASN A 185 3.96 5.13 -2.25
N ASN A 186 5.00 5.18 -3.06
CA ASN A 186 5.63 4.05 -3.72
C ASN A 186 7.00 3.77 -3.09
N ALA A 187 7.48 2.54 -3.19
CA ALA A 187 8.81 2.15 -2.72
C ALA A 187 9.45 1.14 -3.66
N VAL A 188 10.77 1.22 -3.77
CA VAL A 188 11.62 0.19 -4.34
C VAL A 188 12.32 -0.52 -3.20
N TYR A 189 12.13 -1.84 -3.12
CA TYR A 189 12.87 -2.71 -2.23
C TYR A 189 13.94 -3.47 -3.02
N LYS A 190 15.09 -3.71 -2.41
CA LYS A 190 16.11 -4.60 -2.94
C LYS A 190 15.93 -5.97 -2.31
N ASP A 191 15.72 -7.00 -3.10
CA ASP A 191 15.75 -8.39 -2.61
C ASP A 191 17.20 -8.77 -2.28
N ASP A 192 17.45 -9.11 -1.03
CA ASP A 192 18.78 -9.46 -0.52
C ASP A 192 19.32 -10.76 -1.14
N ARG A 193 18.44 -11.62 -1.66
CA ARG A 193 18.80 -12.93 -2.21
C ARG A 193 19.21 -12.84 -3.68
N THR A 194 18.42 -12.12 -4.47
CA THR A 194 18.59 -12.03 -5.92
C THR A 194 19.26 -10.73 -6.35
N GLY A 195 19.34 -9.74 -5.44
CA GLY A 195 19.69 -8.38 -5.77
C GLY A 195 18.67 -7.71 -6.68
N ARG A 196 17.44 -8.23 -6.85
CA ARG A 196 16.42 -7.67 -7.73
C ARG A 196 15.74 -6.45 -7.10
N ASP A 197 15.43 -5.44 -7.91
CA ASP A 197 14.58 -4.33 -7.48
C ASP A 197 13.10 -4.72 -7.57
N ILE A 198 12.39 -4.63 -6.45
CA ILE A 198 10.96 -4.92 -6.30
C ILE A 198 10.19 -3.61 -6.12
N TYR A 199 9.30 -3.33 -7.05
CA TYR A 199 8.48 -2.12 -7.08
C TYR A 199 7.15 -2.37 -6.39
N VAL A 200 6.89 -1.61 -5.33
CA VAL A 200 5.75 -1.81 -4.42
C VAL A 200 4.97 -0.51 -4.27
N VAL A 201 3.65 -0.58 -4.24
CA VAL A 201 2.80 0.52 -3.75
C VAL A 201 2.57 0.31 -2.26
N THR A 202 2.89 1.31 -1.43
CA THR A 202 3.00 1.16 0.04
C THR A 202 2.03 2.01 0.86
N ASP A 203 1.24 2.85 0.20
CA ASP A 203 0.18 3.64 0.84
C ASP A 203 -1.05 3.68 -0.08
N VAL A 204 -1.93 2.70 0.13
CA VAL A 204 -3.20 2.52 -0.59
C VAL A 204 -4.41 2.73 0.31
N GLY A 205 -4.23 3.29 1.52
CA GLY A 205 -5.30 3.55 2.47
C GLY A 205 -6.33 4.61 2.03
N ALA A 206 -5.99 5.44 1.03
CA ALA A 206 -6.93 6.40 0.43
C ALA A 206 -7.89 5.77 -0.60
N SER A 207 -8.42 4.60 -0.27
CA SER A 207 -9.24 3.74 -1.11
C SER A 207 -10.64 3.53 -0.55
N PHE A 208 -11.47 2.79 -1.29
CA PHE A 208 -12.82 2.33 -0.95
C PHE A 208 -13.74 3.44 -0.47
N GLY A 209 -13.66 4.59 -1.14
CA GLY A 209 -14.49 5.74 -0.86
C GLY A 209 -14.60 6.68 -2.04
N SER A 210 -14.31 7.97 -1.85
CA SER A 210 -14.44 8.97 -2.90
C SER A 210 -13.53 8.69 -4.09
N ILE A 211 -13.97 9.06 -5.29
CA ILE A 211 -13.18 8.96 -6.53
C ILE A 211 -11.95 9.88 -6.58
N GLY A 212 -11.84 10.83 -5.67
CA GLY A 212 -10.83 11.89 -5.64
C GLY A 212 -10.71 12.50 -4.25
N TYR A 213 -9.69 13.31 -4.04
CA TYR A 213 -9.47 14.03 -2.78
C TYR A 213 -10.69 14.90 -2.40
N ARG A 214 -11.10 14.85 -1.12
CA ARG A 214 -12.08 15.76 -0.53
C ARG A 214 -11.41 16.61 0.53
N LEU A 215 -11.81 17.88 0.65
CA LEU A 215 -11.19 18.83 1.59
C LEU A 215 -11.35 18.35 3.04
N GLY A 216 -10.22 18.18 3.73
CA GLY A 216 -10.13 17.81 5.15
C GLY A 216 -9.46 16.44 5.36
N PRO A 217 -8.67 16.25 6.43
CA PRO A 217 -8.04 14.97 6.74
C PRO A 217 -9.05 13.82 6.79
N GLY A 218 -8.72 12.68 6.18
CA GLY A 218 -9.56 11.49 6.19
C GLY A 218 -10.87 11.56 5.40
N ARG A 219 -11.25 12.73 4.86
CA ARG A 219 -12.54 12.87 4.17
C ARG A 219 -12.59 12.01 2.91
N GLY A 220 -13.54 11.07 2.92
CA GLY A 220 -13.83 10.21 1.79
C GLY A 220 -12.97 8.96 1.68
N LYS A 221 -12.03 8.70 2.59
CA LYS A 221 -11.33 7.39 2.68
C LYS A 221 -12.25 6.38 3.37
N GLY A 222 -12.33 5.15 2.87
CA GLY A 222 -13.18 4.10 3.47
C GLY A 222 -14.66 4.48 3.63
N SER A 223 -15.19 5.32 2.73
CA SER A 223 -16.60 5.74 2.78
C SER A 223 -17.44 4.88 1.84
N LEU A 224 -18.12 3.88 2.38
CA LEU A 224 -18.94 2.92 1.63
C LEU A 224 -19.97 3.61 0.73
N ASP A 225 -20.68 4.61 1.26
CA ASP A 225 -21.69 5.36 0.50
C ASP A 225 -21.10 6.03 -0.75
N LEU A 226 -19.93 6.67 -0.61
CA LEU A 226 -19.25 7.31 -1.73
C LEU A 226 -18.70 6.28 -2.73
N TYR A 227 -18.21 5.14 -2.24
CA TYR A 227 -17.71 4.06 -3.09
C TYR A 227 -18.85 3.46 -3.93
N LYS A 228 -19.96 3.09 -3.27
CA LYS A 228 -21.15 2.50 -3.89
C LYS A 228 -21.81 3.40 -4.93
N LYS A 229 -21.87 4.72 -4.67
CA LYS A 229 -22.45 5.71 -5.60
C LYS A 229 -21.53 6.07 -6.77
N SER A 230 -20.26 5.71 -6.73
CA SER A 230 -19.31 6.12 -7.75
C SER A 230 -19.34 5.23 -8.98
N LYS A 231 -19.37 5.85 -10.17
CA LYS A 231 -19.18 5.17 -11.45
C LYS A 231 -17.75 4.69 -11.56
N PHE A 232 -17.52 3.45 -12.02
CA PHE A 232 -16.18 2.91 -12.17
C PHE A 232 -15.56 3.28 -13.53
N ILE A 233 -16.14 2.81 -14.64
CA ILE A 233 -15.71 3.18 -15.99
C ILE A 233 -16.33 4.52 -16.37
N SER A 234 -15.52 5.52 -16.69
CA SER A 234 -16.00 6.82 -17.13
C SER A 234 -16.33 6.84 -18.62
N HIS A 235 -15.45 6.30 -19.46
CA HIS A 235 -15.60 6.27 -20.92
C HIS A 235 -14.88 5.05 -21.52
N ILE A 236 -15.42 4.51 -22.61
CA ILE A 236 -14.80 3.44 -23.41
C ILE A 236 -14.54 4.04 -24.80
N HIS A 237 -13.28 4.05 -25.21
CA HIS A 237 -12.84 4.45 -26.55
C HIS A 237 -12.71 3.21 -27.45
N LYS A 238 -12.24 3.39 -28.69
CA LYS A 238 -12.07 2.27 -29.63
C LYS A 238 -11.13 1.17 -29.09
N ASN A 239 -9.98 1.56 -28.53
CA ASN A 239 -8.94 0.63 -28.07
C ASN A 239 -8.54 0.82 -26.59
N THR A 240 -9.05 1.86 -25.94
CA THR A 240 -8.66 2.22 -24.57
C THR A 240 -9.87 2.53 -23.70
N VAL A 241 -9.70 2.47 -22.39
CA VAL A 241 -10.72 2.75 -21.39
C VAL A 241 -10.23 3.82 -20.41
N ASP A 242 -11.16 4.68 -20.00
CA ASP A 242 -10.95 5.68 -18.96
C ASP A 242 -11.80 5.34 -17.73
N PHE A 243 -11.17 5.30 -16.56
CA PHE A 243 -11.83 5.16 -15.27
C PHE A 243 -12.11 6.50 -14.60
N THR A 244 -13.11 6.52 -13.73
CA THR A 244 -13.51 7.75 -13.02
C THR A 244 -12.43 8.21 -12.04
N SER A 245 -11.87 7.28 -11.26
CA SER A 245 -10.83 7.54 -10.26
C SER A 245 -9.42 7.29 -10.83
N PRO A 246 -8.40 8.08 -10.46
CA PRO A 246 -8.45 9.27 -9.61
C PRO A 246 -9.08 10.48 -10.32
N ALA A 247 -10.01 11.15 -9.62
CA ALA A 247 -10.75 12.32 -10.09
C ALA A 247 -10.28 13.63 -9.41
N ARG A 248 -10.63 14.78 -10.00
CA ARG A 248 -10.46 16.09 -9.35
C ARG A 248 -11.43 16.24 -8.17
N SER A 249 -11.03 16.98 -7.14
CA SER A 249 -11.96 17.45 -6.10
C SER A 249 -13.00 18.40 -6.71
N THR A 250 -14.29 18.06 -6.61
CA THR A 250 -15.40 18.86 -7.16
C THR A 250 -15.53 20.24 -6.49
N VAL A 251 -15.22 20.33 -5.19
CA VAL A 251 -15.36 21.57 -4.40
C VAL A 251 -14.35 22.63 -4.82
N ILE A 252 -13.15 22.22 -5.22
CA ILE A 252 -12.08 23.16 -5.58
C ILE A 252 -12.31 23.74 -6.98
N ARG A 253 -12.91 22.97 -7.91
CA ARG A 253 -13.35 23.50 -9.22
C ARG A 253 -14.34 24.65 -9.05
N LEU A 254 -15.20 24.60 -8.04
CA LEU A 254 -16.21 25.62 -7.77
C LEU A 254 -15.61 26.88 -7.14
N LEU A 255 -14.52 26.76 -6.37
CA LEU A 255 -13.94 27.86 -5.59
C LEU A 255 -12.67 28.48 -6.18
N GLY A 256 -12.12 27.94 -7.28
CA GLY A 256 -10.93 28.52 -7.94
C GLY A 256 -9.64 28.47 -7.11
N ILE A 257 -9.58 27.63 -6.08
CA ILE A 257 -8.45 27.60 -5.12
C ILE A 257 -7.34 26.68 -5.67
N PHE A 258 -6.50 27.21 -6.56
CA PHE A 258 -5.35 26.49 -7.14
C PHE A 258 -4.09 26.48 -6.25
N SER A 259 -4.12 27.17 -5.10
CA SER A 259 -2.96 27.44 -4.25
C SER A 259 -2.68 26.41 -3.14
N ILE A 260 -3.34 25.26 -3.14
CA ILE A 260 -3.09 24.19 -2.15
C ILE A 260 -2.08 23.17 -2.72
N PRO A 261 -0.83 23.09 -2.22
CA PRO A 261 0.22 22.25 -2.80
C PRO A 261 -0.15 20.76 -2.90
N ASN A 262 -0.81 20.23 -1.88
CA ASN A 262 -1.32 18.85 -1.85
C ASN A 262 -2.38 18.55 -2.92
N PHE A 263 -3.00 19.57 -3.51
CA PHE A 263 -3.98 19.42 -4.58
C PHE A 263 -3.34 19.48 -5.97
N VAL A 264 -2.41 20.43 -6.18
CA VAL A 264 -1.71 20.59 -7.47
C VAL A 264 -0.94 19.33 -7.84
N SER A 265 -0.23 18.73 -6.88
CA SER A 265 0.48 17.46 -7.11
C SER A 265 -0.45 16.33 -7.55
N ARG A 266 -1.69 16.30 -7.04
CA ARG A 266 -2.70 15.27 -7.36
C ARG A 266 -3.43 15.49 -8.68
N MET A 267 -3.50 16.73 -9.17
CA MET A 267 -4.14 17.02 -10.46
C MET A 267 -3.42 16.35 -11.64
N HIS A 268 -2.09 16.25 -11.55
CA HIS A 268 -1.27 15.63 -12.59
C HIS A 268 -1.31 14.11 -12.57
N LEU A 269 -2.01 13.49 -11.61
CA LEU A 269 -2.11 12.04 -11.44
C LEU A 269 -3.39 11.44 -12.06
N ARG A 270 -4.27 12.27 -12.62
CA ARG A 270 -5.51 11.79 -13.30
C ARG A 270 -5.23 10.76 -14.38
N TRP A 271 -4.10 10.92 -15.09
CA TRP A 271 -3.71 10.05 -16.17
C TRP A 271 -3.59 8.58 -15.73
N ILE A 272 -3.39 8.31 -14.43
CA ILE A 272 -3.35 6.95 -13.88
C ILE A 272 -4.58 6.16 -14.35
N GLY A 273 -5.78 6.72 -14.21
CA GLY A 273 -7.02 6.07 -14.65
C GLY A 273 -7.43 6.37 -16.09
N ARG A 274 -6.53 6.81 -16.99
CA ARG A 274 -6.90 7.27 -18.34
C ARG A 274 -6.11 6.57 -19.43
N ASN A 275 -6.74 6.37 -20.58
CA ASN A 275 -6.12 5.83 -21.79
C ASN A 275 -5.38 4.50 -21.51
N ILE A 276 -6.05 3.59 -20.79
CA ILE A 276 -5.52 2.25 -20.52
C ILE A 276 -5.98 1.32 -21.65
N PRO A 277 -5.10 0.50 -22.27
CA PRO A 277 -5.52 -0.48 -23.26
C PRO A 277 -6.64 -1.39 -22.73
N ILE A 278 -7.68 -1.61 -23.54
CA ILE A 278 -8.81 -2.47 -23.15
C ILE A 278 -8.34 -3.88 -22.82
N GLU A 279 -7.38 -4.41 -23.58
CA GLU A 279 -6.81 -5.74 -23.37
C GLU A 279 -6.15 -5.88 -21.98
N ASP A 280 -5.42 -4.86 -21.52
CA ASP A 280 -4.78 -4.88 -20.20
C ASP A 280 -5.81 -4.78 -19.06
N ALA A 281 -6.86 -3.98 -19.27
CA ALA A 281 -7.97 -3.87 -18.33
C ALA A 281 -8.76 -5.19 -18.21
N LYS A 282 -8.98 -5.88 -19.34
CA LYS A 282 -9.57 -7.22 -19.36
C LYS A 282 -8.66 -8.25 -18.70
N TRP A 283 -7.34 -8.17 -18.93
CA TRP A 283 -6.38 -9.10 -18.35
C TRP A 283 -6.43 -9.10 -16.83
N VAL A 284 -6.30 -7.94 -16.18
CA VAL A 284 -6.40 -7.85 -14.71
C VAL A 284 -7.81 -8.16 -14.22
N GLY A 285 -8.85 -7.81 -15.01
CA GLY A 285 -10.23 -8.22 -14.74
C GLY A 285 -10.41 -9.75 -14.72
N GLY A 286 -9.73 -10.46 -15.62
CA GLY A 286 -9.70 -11.92 -15.68
C GLY A 286 -8.96 -12.55 -14.51
N LEU A 287 -7.89 -11.93 -14.01
CA LEU A 287 -7.24 -12.35 -12.76
C LEU A 287 -8.19 -12.19 -11.57
N LEU A 288 -8.84 -11.03 -11.45
CA LEU A 288 -9.81 -10.76 -10.38
C LEU A 288 -11.03 -11.68 -10.44
N ALA A 289 -11.50 -12.04 -11.63
CA ALA A 289 -12.67 -12.90 -11.82
C ALA A 289 -12.44 -14.35 -11.34
N GLN A 290 -11.19 -14.75 -11.07
CA GLN A 290 -10.88 -16.04 -10.46
C GLN A 290 -11.11 -16.07 -8.94
N LEU A 291 -11.29 -14.90 -8.31
CA LEU A 291 -11.61 -14.81 -6.88
C LEU A 291 -13.03 -15.28 -6.62
N LYS A 292 -13.18 -16.15 -5.62
CA LYS A 292 -14.49 -16.52 -5.07
C LYS A 292 -15.07 -15.31 -4.31
N PRO A 293 -16.41 -15.13 -4.28
CA PRO A 293 -17.05 -14.09 -3.47
C PRO A 293 -16.58 -14.07 -2.01
N ALA A 294 -16.42 -15.26 -1.41
CA ALA A 294 -15.90 -15.41 -0.06
C ALA A 294 -14.49 -14.83 0.13
N GLN A 295 -13.61 -14.95 -0.87
CA GLN A 295 -12.25 -14.39 -0.82
C GLN A 295 -12.27 -12.84 -0.88
N ILE A 296 -13.18 -12.26 -1.67
CA ILE A 296 -13.36 -10.80 -1.69
C ILE A 296 -13.90 -10.33 -0.33
N GLN A 297 -14.85 -11.05 0.25
CA GLN A 297 -15.35 -10.78 1.60
C GLN A 297 -14.25 -10.93 2.66
N ASP A 298 -13.37 -11.92 2.54
CA ASP A 298 -12.22 -12.12 3.44
C ASP A 298 -11.29 -10.90 3.47
N ALA A 299 -11.08 -10.23 2.33
CA ALA A 299 -10.28 -9.01 2.29
C ALA A 299 -10.87 -7.90 3.17
N PHE A 300 -12.19 -7.75 3.19
CA PHE A 300 -12.88 -6.76 4.04
C PHE A 300 -13.07 -7.24 5.49
N ARG A 301 -13.25 -8.55 5.72
CA ARG A 301 -13.28 -9.13 7.08
C ARG A 301 -11.94 -8.93 7.78
N ALA A 302 -10.83 -9.17 7.08
CA ALA A 302 -9.48 -8.90 7.59
C ALA A 302 -9.25 -7.42 7.93
N ALA A 303 -9.98 -6.51 7.27
CA ALA A 303 -9.97 -5.08 7.53
C ALA A 303 -10.93 -4.64 8.64
N GLY A 304 -11.54 -5.58 9.39
CA GLY A 304 -12.37 -5.27 10.56
C GLY A 304 -13.68 -4.53 10.25
N TYR A 305 -14.17 -4.64 9.01
CA TYR A 305 -15.49 -4.12 8.65
C TYR A 305 -16.61 -4.97 9.27
N SER A 306 -17.76 -4.36 9.53
CA SER A 306 -18.96 -5.09 9.97
C SER A 306 -19.44 -6.04 8.86
N ASP A 307 -20.15 -7.12 9.19
CA ASP A 307 -20.66 -8.08 8.18
C ASP A 307 -21.47 -7.39 7.08
N LYS A 308 -22.27 -6.39 7.45
CA LYS A 308 -23.05 -5.58 6.50
C LYS A 308 -22.15 -4.79 5.56
N ASP A 309 -21.10 -4.16 6.09
CA ASP A 309 -20.16 -3.39 5.28
C ASP A 309 -19.31 -4.32 4.40
N VAL A 310 -18.89 -5.49 4.92
CA VAL A 310 -18.17 -6.53 4.16
C VAL A 310 -18.97 -6.93 2.92
N MET A 311 -20.25 -7.28 3.10
CA MET A 311 -21.13 -7.62 1.96
C MET A 311 -21.23 -6.45 0.98
N SER A 312 -21.52 -5.25 1.49
CA SER A 312 -21.74 -4.07 0.64
C SER A 312 -20.49 -3.64 -0.14
N TYR A 313 -19.30 -3.74 0.46
CA TYR A 313 -18.04 -3.46 -0.23
C TYR A 313 -17.73 -4.53 -1.28
N SER A 314 -17.91 -5.79 -0.92
CA SER A 314 -17.66 -6.93 -1.82
C SER A 314 -18.55 -6.87 -3.06
N GLU A 315 -19.85 -6.57 -2.89
CA GLU A 315 -20.80 -6.38 -4.00
C GLU A 315 -20.32 -5.31 -4.99
N VAL A 316 -19.76 -4.19 -4.50
CA VAL A 316 -19.26 -3.13 -5.38
C VAL A 316 -18.00 -3.59 -6.12
N VAL A 317 -17.09 -4.32 -5.45
CA VAL A 317 -15.89 -4.89 -6.08
C VAL A 317 -16.28 -5.91 -7.16
N GLU A 318 -17.16 -6.86 -6.85
CA GLU A 318 -17.66 -7.87 -7.78
C GLU A 318 -18.33 -7.23 -9.00
N LYS A 319 -19.15 -6.20 -8.78
CA LYS A 319 -19.75 -5.43 -9.88
C LYS A 319 -18.69 -4.79 -10.78
N ARG A 320 -17.64 -4.21 -10.21
CA ARG A 320 -16.55 -3.58 -10.98
C ARG A 320 -15.72 -4.60 -11.74
N ILE A 321 -15.49 -5.78 -11.16
CA ILE A 321 -14.84 -6.91 -11.85
C ILE A 321 -15.68 -7.34 -13.06
N ALA A 322 -17.00 -7.49 -12.88
CA ALA A 322 -17.91 -7.79 -13.97
C ALA A 322 -17.96 -6.69 -15.04
N GLU A 323 -17.80 -5.41 -14.67
CA GLU A 323 -17.64 -4.32 -15.63
C GLU A 323 -16.36 -4.45 -16.48
N LEU A 324 -15.22 -4.87 -15.90
CA LEU A 324 -13.98 -5.14 -16.66
C LEU A 324 -14.16 -6.30 -17.65
N GLY A 325 -14.85 -7.36 -17.23
CA GLY A 325 -15.13 -8.52 -18.09
C GLY A 325 -16.03 -8.21 -19.29
N ARG A 326 -16.76 -7.09 -19.27
CA ARG A 326 -17.67 -6.65 -20.35
C ARG A 326 -17.06 -5.58 -21.27
N LEU A 327 -15.82 -5.14 -21.04
CA LEU A 327 -15.09 -4.30 -21.99
C LEU A 327 -14.93 -5.01 -23.34
#